data_AF-A0AAU0LHS0-F1
#
_entry.id   AF-A0AAU0LHS0-F1
#
_cell.length_a   1.000
_cell.length_b   1.000
_cell.length_c   1.000
_cell.angle_alpha   90.00
_cell.angle_beta   90.00
_cell.angle_gamma   90.00
#
_symmetry.space_group_name_H-M   'P 1'
#
loop_
_entity.id
_entity.type
_entity.pdbx_description
1 polymer ?
#
loop_
_entity_poly.entity_id
_entity_poly.type
_entity_poly.pdbx_seq_one_letter_code
_entity_poly.pdbx_strand_id
1 'polypeptide(L)'
;MTSDNHLKQDRQSLMLHIEAVKLLDAEPALANIALATLIRWDEHVSPRSKPLREQWFRIIKNKDWALALEESERGNQLRQASPLTTLLPQAVRLEIIRSLRTKSSH
;
A
#
# COMPACT_ATOMS: atom_id res chain seq x y z
N MET A 1 21.56 -5.23 15.64
CA MET A 1 20.51 -6.23 15.34
C MET A 1 19.20 -5.55 14.91
N THR A 2 19.26 -4.57 14.01
CA THR A 2 18.09 -3.75 13.60
C THR A 2 17.75 -3.90 12.12
N SER A 3 18.72 -4.18 11.26
CA SER A 3 18.54 -4.25 9.79
C SER A 3 17.62 -5.40 9.35
N ASP A 4 17.69 -6.57 9.99
CA ASP A 4 16.88 -7.73 9.60
C ASP A 4 15.38 -7.54 9.85
N ASN A 5 15.02 -6.74 10.86
CA ASN A 5 13.62 -6.46 11.16
C ASN A 5 13.02 -5.47 10.16
N HIS A 6 13.80 -4.45 9.75
CA HIS A 6 13.39 -3.50 8.71
C HIS A 6 13.17 -4.18 7.37
N LEU A 7 14.09 -5.05 6.93
CA LEU A 7 13.94 -5.80 5.67
C LEU A 7 12.71 -6.71 5.67
N LYS A 8 12.41 -7.36 6.81
CA LYS A 8 11.19 -8.17 6.97
C LYS A 8 9.93 -7.32 6.88
N GLN A 9 9.93 -6.14 7.50
CA GLN A 9 8.80 -5.21 7.47
C GLN A 9 8.57 -4.65 6.06
N ASP A 10 9.64 -4.30 5.34
CA ASP A 10 9.56 -3.81 3.97
C ASP A 10 9.00 -4.86 3.02
N ARG A 11 9.47 -6.11 3.16
CA ARG A 11 8.95 -7.25 2.39
C ARG A 11 7.48 -7.52 2.73
N GLN A 12 7.10 -7.51 4.01
CA GLN A 12 5.70 -7.67 4.40
C GLN A 12 4.82 -6.56 3.82
N SER A 13 5.29 -5.31 3.86
CA SER A 13 4.60 -4.17 3.27
C SER A 13 4.40 -4.36 1.77
N LEU A 14 5.45 -4.81 1.05
CA LEU A 14 5.35 -5.11 -0.38
C LEU A 14 4.28 -6.18 -0.66
N MET A 15 4.27 -7.28 0.09
CA MET A 15 3.28 -8.35 -0.12
C MET A 15 1.84 -7.87 0.09
N LEU A 16 1.59 -7.05 1.11
CA LEU A 16 0.28 -6.43 1.32
C LEU A 16 -0.14 -5.55 0.15
N HIS A 17 0.81 -4.82 -0.45
CA HIS A 17 0.55 -3.97 -1.61
C HIS A 17 0.26 -4.78 -2.87
N ILE A 18 0.98 -5.88 -3.11
CA ILE A 18 0.71 -6.78 -4.24
C ILE A 18 -0.73 -7.28 -4.18
N GLU A 19 -1.20 -7.73 -3.01
CA GLU A 19 -2.58 -8.21 -2.86
C GLU A 19 -3.61 -7.08 -2.97
N ALA A 20 -3.32 -5.89 -2.43
CA ALA A 20 -4.19 -4.74 -2.57
C ALA A 20 -4.33 -4.29 -4.04
N VAL A 21 -3.25 -4.36 -4.84
CA VAL A 21 -3.27 -4.07 -6.27
C VAL A 21 -4.12 -5.10 -7.02
N LYS A 22 -3.97 -6.40 -6.75
CA LYS A 22 -4.82 -7.43 -7.35
C LYS A 22 -6.31 -7.20 -7.06
N LEU A 23 -6.63 -6.81 -5.83
CA LEU A 23 -8.00 -6.48 -5.45
C LEU A 23 -8.52 -5.25 -6.21
N LEU A 24 -7.69 -4.21 -6.38
CA LEU A 24 -8.03 -3.02 -7.18
C LEU A 24 -8.24 -3.34 -8.66
N ASP A 25 -7.46 -4.26 -9.22
CA ASP A 25 -7.62 -4.71 -10.60
C ASP A 25 -8.91 -5.52 -10.76
N ALA A 26 -9.28 -6.33 -9.76
CA ALA A 26 -10.54 -7.08 -9.74
C ALA A 26 -11.77 -6.20 -9.48
N GLU A 27 -11.63 -5.18 -8.62
CA GLU A 27 -12.70 -4.25 -8.22
C GLU A 27 -12.28 -2.78 -8.41
N PRO A 28 -12.38 -2.24 -9.64
CA PRO A 28 -11.95 -0.87 -9.93
C PRO A 28 -12.66 0.21 -9.12
N ALA A 29 -13.85 -0.07 -8.58
CA ALA A 29 -14.58 0.85 -7.71
C ALA A 29 -13.83 1.21 -6.42
N LEU A 30 -12.93 0.33 -5.94
CA LEU A 30 -12.10 0.58 -4.76
C LEU A 30 -11.10 1.71 -4.98
N ALA A 31 -10.73 2.00 -6.24
CA ALA A 31 -9.86 3.13 -6.56
C ALA A 31 -10.50 4.45 -6.11
N ASN A 32 -11.82 4.60 -6.25
CA ASN A 32 -12.53 5.81 -5.81
C ASN A 32 -12.47 5.97 -4.29
N ILE A 33 -12.56 4.88 -3.54
CA ILE A 33 -12.43 4.89 -2.08
C ILE A 33 -11.01 5.31 -1.68
N ALA A 34 -10.00 4.82 -2.40
CA ALA A 34 -8.60 5.15 -2.16
C ALA A 34 -8.32 6.63 -2.38
N LEU A 35 -8.83 7.18 -3.48
CA LEU A 35 -8.75 8.60 -3.82
C LEU A 35 -9.50 9.47 -2.79
N ALA A 36 -10.67 9.05 -2.34
CA ALA A 36 -11.42 9.75 -1.28
C ALA A 36 -10.67 9.76 0.05
N THR A 37 -9.99 8.67 0.41
CA THR A 37 -9.11 8.64 1.60
C THR A 37 -7.95 9.62 1.46
N LEU A 38 -7.31 9.70 0.30
CA LEU A 38 -6.23 10.66 0.07
C LEU A 38 -6.71 12.11 0.15
N ILE A 39 -7.91 12.43 -0.36
CA ILE A 39 -8.53 13.77 -0.20
C ILE A 39 -8.69 14.10 1.28
N ARG A 40 -9.29 13.21 2.07
CA ARG A 40 -9.48 13.42 3.52
C ARG A 40 -8.16 13.61 4.26
N TRP A 41 -7.10 12.91 3.87
CA TRP A 41 -5.78 13.08 4.48
C TRP A 41 -5.17 14.45 4.18
N ASP A 42 -5.48 15.05 3.03
CA ASP A 42 -4.97 16.38 2.70
C ASP A 42 -5.53 17.47 3.64
N GLU A 43 -6.68 17.23 4.27
CA GLU A 43 -7.30 18.13 5.24
C GLU A 43 -6.64 18.06 6.63
N HIS A 44 -5.97 16.94 6.97
CA HIS A 44 -5.53 16.65 8.34
C HIS A 44 -4.04 16.38 8.50
N VAL A 45 -3.32 16.04 7.42
CA VAL A 45 -1.93 15.59 7.48
C VAL A 45 -0.98 16.71 7.08
N SER A 46 0.19 16.74 7.71
CA SER A 46 1.28 17.69 7.44
C SER A 46 1.55 17.93 5.93
N PRO A 47 1.80 19.19 5.51
CA PRO A 47 2.20 19.51 4.15
C PRO A 47 3.46 18.76 3.68
N ARG A 48 4.33 18.33 4.60
CA ARG A 48 5.57 17.62 4.28
C ARG A 48 5.35 16.28 3.57
N SER A 49 4.20 15.63 3.78
CA SER A 49 3.86 14.37 3.11
C SER A 49 2.95 14.55 1.88
N LYS A 50 2.65 15.80 1.50
CA LYS A 50 1.84 16.12 0.30
C LYS A 50 2.42 15.56 -1.00
N PRO A 51 3.75 15.62 -1.27
CA PRO A 51 4.31 15.10 -2.52
C PRO A 51 4.07 13.59 -2.71
N LEU A 52 4.13 12.81 -1.62
CA LEU A 52 3.87 11.38 -1.64
C LEU A 52 2.38 11.08 -1.90
N ARG A 53 1.47 11.87 -1.32
CA ARG A 53 0.03 11.75 -1.60
C ARG A 53 -0.31 12.09 -3.05
N GLU A 54 0.26 13.16 -3.59
CA GLU A 54 0.10 13.52 -5.00
C GLU A 54 0.65 12.43 -5.93
N GLN A 55 1.77 11.80 -5.56
CA GLN A 55 2.29 10.66 -6.29
C GLN A 55 1.31 9.48 -6.26
N TRP A 56 0.71 9.19 -5.11
CA TRP A 56 -0.33 8.17 -5.01
C TRP A 56 -1.59 8.50 -5.81
N PHE A 57 -2.01 9.76 -5.86
CA PHE A 57 -3.10 10.21 -6.75
C PHE A 57 -2.81 9.85 -8.20
N ARG A 58 -1.59 10.14 -8.68
CA ARG A 58 -1.16 9.82 -10.05
C ARG A 58 -1.12 8.32 -10.29
N ILE A 59 -0.55 7.56 -9.35
CA ILE A 59 -0.47 6.09 -9.44
C ILE A 59 -1.85 5.46 -9.56
N ILE A 60 -2.79 5.84 -8.69
CA ILE A 60 -4.14 5.26 -8.69
C ILE A 60 -4.91 5.65 -9.96
N LYS A 61 -4.83 6.92 -10.39
CA LYS A 61 -5.50 7.38 -11.62
C LYS A 61 -4.95 6.71 -12.87
N ASN A 62 -3.63 6.53 -12.95
CA ASN A 62 -2.98 5.96 -14.13
C ASN A 62 -2.81 4.44 -14.05
N LYS A 63 -3.18 3.82 -12.93
CA LYS A 63 -2.91 2.40 -12.60
C LYS A 63 -1.43 2.04 -12.73
N ASP A 64 -0.55 2.97 -12.37
CA ASP A 64 0.91 2.81 -12.44
C ASP A 64 1.43 2.02 -11.23
N TRP A 65 0.96 0.77 -11.10
CA TRP A 65 1.25 -0.08 -9.95
C TRP A 65 2.71 -0.49 -9.89
N ALA A 66 3.45 -0.42 -11.00
CA ALA A 66 4.88 -0.71 -11.03
C ALA A 66 5.66 0.14 -10.02
N LEU A 67 5.32 1.43 -9.88
CA LEU A 67 5.92 2.32 -8.89
C LEU A 67 5.60 1.92 -7.45
N ALA A 68 4.36 1.47 -7.19
CA ALA A 68 3.91 1.04 -5.86
C ALA A 68 4.56 -0.28 -5.42
N LEU A 69 4.91 -1.14 -6.39
CA LEU A 69 5.47 -2.47 -6.18
C LEU A 69 6.99 -2.52 -6.33
N GLU A 70 7.63 -1.38 -6.58
CA GLU A 70 9.08 -1.30 -6.75
C GLU A 70 9.81 -1.77 -5.49
N GLU A 71 10.75 -2.71 -5.64
CA GLU A 71 11.64 -3.18 -4.57
C GLU A 71 12.85 -2.24 -4.42
N SER A 72 12.58 -0.97 -4.13
CA SER A 72 13.59 0.07 -3.91
C SER A 72 13.28 0.90 -2.67
N GLU A 73 14.26 1.70 -2.23
CA GLU A 73 14.05 2.65 -1.13
C GLU A 73 12.91 3.63 -1.45
N ARG A 74 12.81 4.06 -2.71
CA ARG A 74 11.72 4.91 -3.19
C ARG A 74 10.37 4.20 -3.09
N GLY A 75 10.30 2.94 -3.51
CA GLY A 75 9.11 2.10 -3.36
C GLY A 75 8.72 1.90 -1.89
N ASN A 76 9.70 1.70 -1.00
CA ASN A 76 9.46 1.60 0.44
C ASN A 76 8.87 2.89 1.01
N GLN A 77 9.47 4.05 0.72
CA GLN A 77 8.96 5.36 1.14
C GLN A 77 7.54 5.61 0.63
N LEU A 78 7.28 5.24 -0.62
CA LEU A 78 5.95 5.34 -1.22
C LEU A 78 4.94 4.45 -0.47
N ARG A 79 5.27 3.19 -0.17
CA ARG A 79 4.41 2.27 0.59
C ARG A 79 4.13 2.75 2.01
N GLN A 80 5.02 3.50 2.66
CA GLN A 80 4.78 4.10 3.98
C GLN A 80 3.64 5.13 3.98
N ALA A 81 3.41 5.79 2.84
CA ALA A 81 2.35 6.80 2.67
C ALA A 81 1.14 6.28 1.87
N SER A 82 1.00 4.96 1.75
CA SER A 82 -0.01 4.34 0.90
C SER A 82 -1.42 4.38 1.47
N PRO A 83 -2.44 4.76 0.68
CA PRO A 83 -3.84 4.63 1.08
C PRO A 83 -4.36 3.20 0.90
N LEU A 84 -3.67 2.34 0.14
CA LEU A 84 -4.20 1.03 -0.28
C LEU A 84 -4.46 0.11 0.89
N THR A 85 -3.64 0.19 1.93
CA THR A 85 -3.81 -0.61 3.14
C THR A 85 -5.08 -0.25 3.90
N THR A 86 -5.62 0.97 3.73
CA THR A 86 -6.89 1.39 4.34
C THR A 86 -8.12 0.80 3.65
N LEU A 87 -7.98 0.37 2.40
CA LEU A 87 -9.06 -0.20 1.60
C LEU A 87 -9.44 -1.60 2.07
N LEU A 88 -8.50 -2.32 2.64
CA LEU A 88 -8.73 -3.66 3.14
C LEU A 88 -9.62 -3.58 4.38
N PRO A 89 -10.86 -4.12 4.35
CA PRO A 89 -11.63 -4.36 5.56
C PRO A 89 -10.77 -5.16 6.55
N GLN A 90 -10.96 -4.93 7.85
CA GLN A 90 -10.12 -5.57 8.87
C GLN A 90 -10.10 -7.10 8.72
N ALA A 91 -11.23 -7.72 8.36
CA ALA A 91 -11.33 -9.14 8.06
C ALA A 91 -10.42 -9.58 6.90
N VAL A 92 -10.45 -8.86 5.77
CA VAL A 92 -9.60 -9.15 4.59
C VAL A 92 -8.12 -8.93 4.92
N ARG A 93 -7.79 -7.88 5.68
CA ARG A 93 -6.41 -7.63 6.14
C ARG A 93 -5.89 -8.80 6.99
N LEU A 94 -6.71 -9.29 7.93
CA LEU A 94 -6.35 -10.43 8.79
C LEU A 94 -6.24 -11.74 8.01
N GLU A 95 -7.08 -11.95 6.99
CA GLU A 95 -7.03 -13.11 6.12
C GLU A 95 -5.78 -13.13 5.24
N ILE A 96 -5.40 -11.99 4.66
CA ILE A 96 -4.14 -11.83 3.93
C ILE A 96 -2.95 -12.06 4.89
N ILE A 97 -2.95 -11.50 6.09
CA ILE A 97 -1.87 -11.73 7.07
C ILE A 97 -1.76 -13.22 7.44
N ARG A 98 -2.88 -13.93 7.60
CA ARG A 98 -2.89 -15.38 7.88
C ARG A 98 -2.42 -16.22 6.70
N SER A 99 -2.81 -15.88 5.47
CA SER A 99 -2.39 -16.60 4.26
C SER A 99 -0.90 -16.43 3.97
N LEU A 100 -0.34 -15.27 4.33
CA LEU A 100 1.10 -15.01 4.27
C LEU A 100 1.89 -15.77 5.34
N ARG A 101 1.32 -15.96 6.54
CA ARG A 101 1.95 -16.77 7.60
C ARG A 101 2.00 -18.26 7.27
N THR A 102 1.03 -18.75 6.51
CA THR A 102 0.97 -20.16 6.07
C THR A 102 1.86 -20.46 4.87
N LYS A 103 2.08 -19.48 3.97
CA LYS A 103 2.99 -19.64 2.81
C LYS A 103 4.49 -19.56 3.14
N SER A 104 4.87 -19.14 4.34
CA SER A 104 6.28 -19.11 4.79
C SER A 104 6.76 -20.40 5.45
N SER A 105 6.01 -21.50 5.34
CA SER A 105 6.32 -22.80 5.98
C SER A 105 6.50 -23.97 4.98
N HIS A 106 6.87 -23.68 3.73
CA HIS A 106 7.36 -24.68 2.77
C HIS A 106 8.69 -24.26 2.16
#